data_AF-A0A1G5HGF7-F1
#
_entry.id   AF-A0A1G5HGF7-F1
#
_cell.length_a   1.000
_cell.length_b   1.000
_cell.length_c   1.000
_cell.angle_alpha   90.00
_cell.angle_beta   90.00
_cell.angle_gamma   90.00
#
_symmetry.space_group_name_H-M   'P 1'
#
loop_
_entity.id
_entity.type
_entity.pdbx_description
1 polymer ?
#
loop_
_entity_poly.entity_id
_entity_poly.type
_entity_poly.pdbx_seq_one_letter_code
_entity_poly.pdbx_strand_id
1 'polypeptide(L)'
;MWWLFALLSAIFAALTSILAKIGIEGVNSNLATAIRTVVVVGMAWMMVFITHAQTGISEISRKSWIFLILSGLATGASWLCYYKALQMGEASKVVPIDKLSVVITLALAFIFLHEQFTVKSAIGAVLITAGTLVMVL
;
A
#
# COMPACT_ATOMS: atom_id res chain seq x y z
N MET A 1 -10.70 -16.53 -8.93
CA MET A 1 -11.11 -15.23 -9.51
C MET A 1 -10.29 -14.11 -8.86
N TRP A 2 -9.34 -13.49 -9.57
CA TRP A 2 -8.42 -12.48 -9.00
C TRP A 2 -9.12 -11.19 -8.57
N TRP A 3 -10.19 -10.80 -9.27
CA TRP A 3 -10.94 -9.57 -8.98
C TRP A 3 -11.66 -9.59 -7.63
N LEU A 4 -12.05 -10.77 -7.12
CA LEU A 4 -12.66 -10.90 -5.81
C LEU A 4 -11.67 -10.54 -4.70
N PHE A 5 -10.43 -11.02 -4.80
CA PHE A 5 -9.35 -10.66 -3.87
C PHE A 5 -9.00 -9.17 -3.95
N ALA A 6 -9.05 -8.57 -5.15
CA ALA A 6 -8.86 -7.13 -5.32
C ALA A 6 -9.96 -6.31 -4.62
N LEU A 7 -11.22 -6.75 -4.73
CA LEU A 7 -12.34 -6.10 -4.04
C LEU A 7 -12.23 -6.24 -2.52
N LEU A 8 -11.90 -7.42 -2.01
CA LEU A 8 -11.62 -7.62 -0.58
C LEU A 8 -10.47 -6.73 -0.12
N SER A 9 -9.38 -6.63 -0.90
CA SER A 9 -8.25 -5.74 -0.60
C SER A 9 -8.69 -4.27 -0.49
N ALA A 10 -9.61 -3.80 -1.33
CA ALA A 10 -10.13 -2.44 -1.26
C ALA A 10 -10.93 -2.21 0.03
N ILE A 11 -11.76 -3.17 0.43
CA ILE A 11 -12.51 -3.13 1.69
C ILE A 11 -11.55 -3.07 2.89
N PHE A 12 -10.58 -3.98 2.95
CA PHE A 12 -9.58 -3.99 4.03
C PHE A 12 -8.73 -2.71 4.05
N ALA A 13 -8.38 -2.14 2.89
CA ALA A 13 -7.66 -0.88 2.81
C ALA A 13 -8.50 0.29 3.39
N ALA A 14 -9.80 0.32 3.13
CA ALA A 14 -10.70 1.32 3.71
C ALA A 14 -10.81 1.17 5.24
N LEU A 15 -11.07 -0.05 5.74
CA LEU A 15 -11.10 -0.33 7.18
C LEU A 15 -9.78 0.07 7.85
N THR A 16 -8.66 -0.29 7.23
CA THR A 16 -7.32 0.04 7.70
C THR A 16 -7.11 1.53 7.85
N SER A 17 -7.60 2.33 6.90
CA SER A 17 -7.45 3.78 6.92
C SER A 17 -8.23 4.41 8.08
N ILE A 18 -9.47 3.96 8.30
CA ILE A 18 -10.32 4.45 9.39
C ILE A 18 -9.80 4.01 10.76
N LEU A 19 -9.50 2.72 10.93
CA LEU A 19 -8.95 2.19 12.18
C LEU A 19 -7.59 2.84 12.52
N ALA A 20 -6.75 3.09 11.51
CA ALA A 20 -5.49 3.80 11.74
C ALA A 20 -5.72 5.25 12.15
N LYS A 21 -6.62 5.99 11.49
CA LYS A 21 -6.94 7.38 11.87
C LYS A 21 -7.41 7.47 13.33
N ILE A 22 -8.27 6.54 13.77
CA ILE A 22 -8.72 6.45 15.16
C ILE A 22 -7.56 6.06 16.08
N GLY A 23 -6.76 5.06 15.72
CA GLY A 23 -5.69 4.53 16.56
C GLY A 23 -4.45 5.44 16.71
N ILE A 24 -4.22 6.36 15.77
CA ILE A 24 -3.12 7.35 15.85
C ILE A 24 -3.55 8.65 16.54
N GLU A 25 -4.81 8.80 16.91
CA GLU A 25 -5.31 10.00 17.59
C GLU A 25 -4.75 10.03 19.02
N GLY A 26 -4.11 11.15 19.39
CA GLY A 26 -3.47 11.30 20.71
C GLY A 26 -2.18 10.48 20.93
N VAL A 27 -1.71 9.71 19.94
CA VAL A 27 -0.50 8.89 20.02
C VAL A 27 0.49 9.29 18.93
N ASN A 28 1.80 9.14 19.16
CA ASN A 28 2.80 9.38 18.12
C ASN A 28 2.56 8.44 16.92
N SER A 29 2.43 8.99 15.71
CA SER A 29 2.14 8.21 14.49
C SER A 29 3.20 7.16 14.17
N ASN A 30 4.48 7.41 14.49
CA ASN A 30 5.56 6.45 14.26
C ASN A 30 5.45 5.28 15.23
N LEU A 31 5.13 5.55 16.50
CA LEU A 31 4.89 4.50 17.50
C LEU A 31 3.70 3.62 17.11
N ALA A 32 2.57 4.23 16.73
CA ALA A 32 1.40 3.48 16.29
C ALA A 32 1.68 2.65 15.02
N THR A 33 2.46 3.19 14.08
CA THR A 33 2.91 2.46 12.89
C THR A 33 3.77 1.25 13.28
N ALA A 34 4.71 1.42 14.21
CA ALA A 34 5.57 0.33 14.70
C ALA A 34 4.77 -0.79 15.40
N ILE A 35 3.81 -0.44 16.25
CA ILE A 35 2.95 -1.44 16.90
C ILE A 35 2.16 -2.22 15.83
N ARG A 36 1.59 -1.51 14.86
CA ARG A 36 0.84 -2.15 13.78
C ARG A 36 1.71 -3.05 12.91
N THR A 37 2.95 -2.67 12.61
CA THR A 37 3.84 -3.51 11.79
C THR A 37 4.16 -4.82 12.49
N VAL A 38 4.30 -4.83 13.82
CA VAL A 38 4.47 -6.08 14.60
C VAL A 38 3.27 -7.01 14.42
N VAL A 39 2.03 -6.48 14.48
CA VAL A 39 0.82 -7.27 14.22
C VAL A 39 0.81 -7.85 12.81
N VAL A 40 1.17 -7.05 11.80
CA VAL A 40 1.26 -7.50 10.40
C VAL A 40 2.32 -8.58 10.21
N VAL A 41 3.49 -8.42 10.84
CA VAL A 41 4.57 -9.43 10.82
C VAL A 41 4.06 -10.75 11.43
N GLY A 42 3.39 -10.69 12.58
CA GLY A 42 2.81 -11.86 13.22
C GLY A 42 1.81 -12.60 12.32
N MET A 43 0.89 -11.87 11.69
CA MET A 43 -0.08 -12.44 10.75
C MET A 43 0.59 -13.06 9.52
N ALA A 44 1.60 -12.39 8.95
CA ALA A 44 2.30 -12.88 7.77
C ALA A 44 3.04 -14.20 8.06
N TRP A 45 3.78 -14.27 9.17
CA TRP A 45 4.49 -15.49 9.56
C TRP A 45 3.55 -16.62 9.97
N MET A 46 2.42 -16.31 10.63
CA MET A 46 1.39 -17.30 10.91
C MET A 46 0.89 -17.98 9.63
N MET A 47 0.63 -17.22 8.57
CA MET A 47 0.24 -17.77 7.27
C MET A 47 1.35 -18.61 6.61
N VAL A 48 2.62 -18.23 6.77
CA VAL A 48 3.75 -19.03 6.28
C VAL A 48 3.79 -20.40 6.96
N PHE A 49 3.56 -20.46 8.28
CA PHE A 49 3.53 -21.71 9.03
C PHE A 49 2.30 -22.57 8.69
N ILE A 50 1.13 -21.96 8.52
CA ILE A 50 -0.11 -22.67 8.13
C ILE A 50 0.03 -23.28 6.73
N THR A 51 0.67 -22.56 5.80
CA THR A 51 0.86 -23.04 4.41
C THR A 51 2.10 -23.93 4.25
N HIS A 52 2.84 -24.19 5.33
CA HIS A 52 4.10 -24.94 5.33
C HIS A 52 5.18 -24.38 4.38
N ALA A 53 5.13 -23.08 4.07
CA ALA A 53 6.01 -22.44 3.09
C ALA A 53 7.39 -22.05 3.65
N GLN A 54 7.69 -22.34 4.92
CA GLN A 54 8.95 -21.96 5.58
C GLN A 54 10.21 -22.51 4.90
N THR A 55 10.12 -23.65 4.22
CA THR A 55 11.26 -24.26 3.51
C THR A 55 11.66 -23.50 2.26
N GLY A 56 10.76 -22.67 1.69
CA GLY A 56 11.03 -21.87 0.49
C GLY A 56 12.02 -20.73 0.72
N ILE A 57 12.39 -20.40 1.97
CA ILE A 57 13.33 -19.33 2.29
C ILE A 57 14.71 -19.59 1.66
N SER A 58 15.16 -20.86 1.65
CA SER A 58 16.45 -21.23 1.03
C SER A 58 16.45 -21.14 -0.49
N GLU A 59 15.27 -21.09 -1.12
CA GLU A 59 15.12 -20.99 -2.57
C GLU A 59 15.10 -19.53 -3.06
N ILE A 60 15.02 -18.55 -2.15
CA ILE A 60 15.00 -17.14 -2.50
C ILE A 60 16.38 -16.70 -2.99
N SER A 61 16.44 -16.32 -4.27
CA SER A 61 17.67 -15.80 -4.89
C SER A 61 18.17 -14.52 -4.21
N ARG A 62 19.49 -14.27 -4.26
CA ARG A 62 20.10 -13.04 -3.74
C ARG A 62 19.51 -11.77 -4.38
N LYS A 63 19.16 -11.83 -5.67
CA LYS A 63 18.49 -10.71 -6.37
C LYS A 63 17.11 -10.46 -5.77
N SER A 64 16.32 -11.51 -5.55
CA SER A 64 14.99 -11.40 -4.91
C SER A 64 15.09 -10.77 -3.52
N TRP A 65 16.08 -11.17 -2.71
CA TRP A 65 16.32 -10.57 -1.39
C TRP A 65 16.53 -9.06 -1.44
N ILE A 66 17.33 -8.56 -2.39
CA ILE A 66 17.57 -7.13 -2.54
C ILE A 66 16.26 -6.40 -2.86
N PHE A 67 15.47 -6.90 -3.82
CA PHE A 67 14.19 -6.29 -4.16
C PHE A 67 13.16 -6.37 -3.02
N LEU A 68 13.15 -7.46 -2.25
CA LEU A 68 12.27 -7.59 -1.06
C LEU A 68 12.65 -6.57 0.02
N ILE A 69 13.94 -6.38 0.29
CA ILE A 69 14.41 -5.38 1.27
C ILE A 69 14.06 -3.96 0.79
N LEU A 70 14.36 -3.64 -0.47
CA LEU A 70 14.02 -2.33 -1.04
C LEU A 70 12.51 -2.06 -1.03
N SER A 71 11.70 -3.07 -1.38
CA SER A 71 10.24 -2.99 -1.30
C SER A 71 9.75 -2.79 0.13
N GLY A 72 10.34 -3.49 1.10
CA GLY A 72 10.02 -3.32 2.52
C GLY A 72 10.35 -1.92 3.03
N LEU A 73 11.52 -1.38 2.67
CA LEU A 73 11.92 0.00 3.01
C LEU A 73 10.97 1.03 2.37
N ALA A 74 10.63 0.85 1.09
CA ALA A 74 9.66 1.72 0.40
C ALA A 74 8.28 1.68 1.06
N THR A 75 7.82 0.48 1.48
CA THR A 75 6.54 0.30 2.19
C THR A 75 6.55 0.99 3.55
N GLY A 76 7.63 0.82 4.32
CA GLY A 76 7.80 1.48 5.61
C GLY A 76 7.80 3.00 5.47
N ALA A 77 8.57 3.55 4.52
CA ALA A 77 8.60 4.98 4.24
C ALA A 77 7.21 5.51 3.81
N SER A 78 6.51 4.79 2.93
CA SER A 78 5.15 5.12 2.52
C SER A 78 4.19 5.20 3.72
N TRP A 79 4.20 4.20 4.60
CA TRP A 79 3.35 4.19 5.80
C TRP A 79 3.67 5.32 6.78
N LEU A 80 4.95 5.61 7.03
CA LEU A 80 5.34 6.71 7.90
C LEU A 80 4.79 8.05 7.39
N CYS A 81 4.94 8.32 6.09
CA CYS A 81 4.39 9.52 5.46
C CYS A 81 2.85 9.53 5.48
N TYR A 82 2.22 8.40 5.13
CA TYR A 82 0.77 8.27 5.04
C TYR A 82 0.08 8.44 6.40
N TYR A 83 0.53 7.76 7.45
CA TYR A 83 -0.06 7.91 8.78
C TYR A 83 0.24 9.26 9.38
N LYS A 84 1.39 9.87 9.07
CA LYS A 84 1.65 11.26 9.47
C LYS A 84 0.67 12.22 8.80
N ALA A 85 0.41 12.06 7.51
CA ALA A 85 -0.59 12.84 6.78
C ALA A 85 -2.00 12.61 7.32
N LEU A 86 -2.39 11.35 7.59
CA LEU A 86 -3.67 11.03 8.23
C LEU A 86 -3.79 11.65 9.62
N GLN A 87 -2.71 11.74 10.40
CA GLN A 87 -2.77 12.37 11.71
C GLN A 87 -3.06 13.88 11.58
N MET A 88 -2.46 14.55 10.60
CA MET A 88 -2.57 16.01 10.40
C MET A 88 -3.82 16.44 9.62
N GLY A 89 -4.34 15.59 8.73
CA GLY A 89 -5.42 15.92 7.82
C GLY A 89 -6.66 15.04 7.97
N GLU A 90 -7.69 15.33 7.18
CA GLU A 90 -8.90 14.52 7.10
C GLU A 90 -8.68 13.30 6.22
N ALA A 91 -9.23 12.15 6.63
CA ALA A 91 -9.15 10.92 5.85
C ALA A 91 -9.80 11.07 4.46
N SER A 92 -10.85 11.89 4.35
CA SER A 92 -11.54 12.24 3.09
C SER A 92 -10.62 12.88 2.05
N LYS A 93 -9.55 13.57 2.47
CA LYS A 93 -8.56 14.22 1.58
C LYS A 93 -7.30 13.39 1.41
N VAL A 94 -6.81 12.80 2.50
CA VAL A 94 -5.54 12.03 2.48
C VAL A 94 -5.70 10.71 1.73
N VAL A 95 -6.83 10.01 1.89
CA VAL A 95 -7.06 8.70 1.24
C VAL A 95 -7.10 8.83 -0.29
N PRO A 96 -7.83 9.79 -0.90
CA PRO A 96 -7.78 9.98 -2.35
C PRO A 96 -6.38 10.32 -2.88
N ILE A 97 -5.63 11.18 -2.19
CA ILE A 97 -4.24 11.53 -2.58
C ILE A 97 -3.36 10.28 -2.58
N ASP A 98 -3.48 9.41 -1.58
CA ASP A 98 -2.79 8.11 -1.55
C ASP A 98 -3.14 7.24 -2.77
N LYS A 99 -4.36 7.31 -3.30
CA LYS A 99 -4.78 6.56 -4.50
C LYS A 99 -4.20 7.08 -5.81
N LEU A 100 -3.59 8.27 -5.84
CA LEU A 100 -2.75 8.69 -6.97
C LEU A 100 -1.53 7.79 -7.15
N SER A 101 -1.17 6.98 -6.15
CA SER A 101 -0.19 5.90 -6.31
C SER A 101 -0.51 4.96 -7.48
N VAL A 102 -1.79 4.80 -7.86
CA VAL A 102 -2.18 4.02 -9.04
C VAL A 102 -1.62 4.64 -10.32
N VAL A 103 -1.70 5.97 -10.46
CA VAL A 103 -1.17 6.71 -11.61
C VAL A 103 0.35 6.59 -11.68
N ILE A 104 1.01 6.78 -10.53
CA ILE A 104 2.47 6.62 -10.42
C ILE A 104 2.88 5.18 -10.75
N THR A 105 2.13 4.18 -10.26
CA THR A 105 2.39 2.76 -10.53
C THR A 105 2.26 2.43 -12.00
N LEU A 106 1.24 2.95 -12.70
CA LEU A 106 1.09 2.77 -14.15
C LEU A 106 2.28 3.34 -14.93
N ALA A 107 2.76 4.53 -14.54
CA ALA A 107 3.94 5.13 -15.16
C ALA A 107 5.22 4.32 -14.88
N LEU A 108 5.42 3.88 -13.63
CA LEU A 108 6.56 3.05 -13.26
C LEU A 108 6.50 1.66 -13.94
N ALA A 109 5.32 1.08 -14.09
CA ALA A 109 5.13 -0.20 -14.77
C ALA A 109 5.47 -0.10 -16.26
N PHE A 110 5.08 0.99 -16.92
CA PHE A 110 5.50 1.28 -18.29
C PHE A 110 7.03 1.40 -18.41
N ILE A 111 7.68 2.12 -17.50
CA ILE A 111 9.13 2.38 -17.57
C ILE A 111 9.98 1.15 -17.18
N PHE A 112 9.65 0.49 -16.07
CA PHE A 112 10.49 -0.55 -15.47
C PHE A 112 10.06 -1.96 -15.88
N LEU A 113 8.75 -2.21 -16.02
CA LEU A 113 8.20 -3.51 -16.39
C LEU A 113 7.92 -3.63 -17.90
N HIS A 114 8.05 -2.53 -18.65
CA HIS A 114 7.77 -2.47 -20.09
C HIS A 114 6.33 -2.92 -20.43
N GLU A 115 5.39 -2.73 -19.50
CA GLU A 115 3.97 -3.01 -19.74
C GLU A 115 3.42 -2.06 -20.81
N GLN A 116 2.48 -2.51 -21.64
CA GLN A 116 1.91 -1.64 -22.68
C GLN A 116 1.04 -0.55 -22.06
N PHE A 117 1.42 0.70 -22.28
CA PHE A 117 0.62 1.86 -21.89
C PHE A 117 -0.48 2.11 -22.93
N THR A 118 -1.69 1.65 -22.64
CA THR A 118 -2.83 1.81 -23.54
C THR A 118 -3.51 3.17 -23.37
N VAL A 119 -4.20 3.63 -24.41
CA VAL A 119 -5.05 4.83 -24.34
C VAL A 119 -6.11 4.73 -23.24
N LYS A 120 -6.64 3.51 -22.99
CA LYS A 120 -7.59 3.27 -21.89
C LYS A 120 -6.95 3.52 -20.52
N SER A 121 -5.72 3.05 -20.32
CA SER A 121 -4.96 3.29 -19.09
C SER A 121 -4.67 4.77 -18.88
N ALA A 122 -4.36 5.50 -19.96
CA ALA A 122 -4.15 6.95 -19.93
C ALA A 122 -5.43 7.71 -19.51
N ILE A 123 -6.57 7.41 -20.13
CA ILE A 123 -7.86 8.00 -19.79
C ILE A 123 -8.21 7.69 -18.33
N GLY A 124 -8.04 6.44 -17.89
CA GLY A 124 -8.27 6.04 -16.51
C GLY A 124 -7.39 6.82 -15.52
N ALA A 125 -6.11 6.99 -15.82
CA ALA A 125 -5.19 7.76 -14.99
C ALA A 125 -5.60 9.24 -14.87
N VAL A 126 -6.02 9.86 -15.99
CA VAL A 126 -6.52 11.25 -16.00
C VAL A 126 -7.79 11.37 -15.16
N LEU A 127 -8.73 10.43 -15.31
CA LEU A 127 -9.98 10.43 -14.53
C LEU A 127 -9.74 10.24 -13.03
N ILE A 128 -8.84 9.33 -12.63
CA ILE A 128 -8.45 9.14 -11.22
C ILE A 128 -7.83 10.42 -10.67
N THR A 129 -6.95 11.06 -11.45
CA THR A 129 -6.29 12.31 -11.06
C THR A 129 -7.30 13.44 -10.89
N ALA A 130 -8.16 13.64 -11.89
CA ALA A 130 -9.20 14.67 -11.85
C ALA A 130 -10.18 14.45 -10.69
N GLY A 131 -10.66 13.20 -10.50
CA GLY A 131 -11.54 12.85 -9.39
C GLY A 131 -10.89 13.10 -8.03
N THR A 132 -9.60 12.78 -7.89
CA THR A 132 -8.85 13.05 -6.66
C THR A 132 -8.74 14.55 -6.39
N LEU A 133 -8.41 15.36 -7.40
CA LEU A 133 -8.33 16.82 -7.25
C LEU A 133 -9.66 17.42 -6.81
N VAL A 134 -10.77 16.97 -7.39
CA VAL A 134 -12.12 17.42 -7.01
C VAL A 134 -12.48 17.06 -5.57
N MET A 135 -12.00 15.92 -5.05
CA MET A 135 -12.23 15.54 -3.65
C MET A 135 -11.38 16.33 -2.65
N VAL A 136 -10.23 16.84 -3.07
CA VAL A 136 -9.25 17.50 -2.20
C VAL A 136 -9.48 19.01 -2.12
N LEU A 137 -9.85 19.63 -3.24
CA LEU A 137 -10.21 21.05 -3.37
C LEU A 137 -11.49 21.37 -2.57
#